data_AF-A0A955H9B3-F1
#
_entry.id   AF-A0A955H9B3-F1
#
_cell.length_a   1.000
_cell.length_b   1.000
_cell.length_c   1.000
_cell.angle_alpha   90.00
_cell.angle_beta   90.00
_cell.angle_gamma   90.00
#
_symmetry.space_group_name_H-M   'P 1'
#
loop_
_entity.id
_entity.type
_entity.pdbx_description
1 polymer ?
#
loop_
_entity_poly.entity_id
_entity_poly.type
_entity_poly.pdbx_seq_one_letter_code
_entity_poly.pdbx_strand_id
1 'polypeptide(L)'
;MEFIYLAFFVSLAGLIIALFFGRLVNRQDNGTSEMQEVANAIRQGAKAFLRRQYRTIALLSIALALLIFGVYAILGKLDVGTQTGLAFLFGALCSGIAGYTGMAVSVRANLKTAAAADKQDLNKAVQIALRGGAVEGIMVVALALFGLSSLFLVYSWLGFEERSIPGLIVGFGFGASFVALFAQLGGGIYTKAADVGADLVGKVEAGIPEDDPRNPAVIADLVGDNVGDCAGRGADVFQSTAVENIGAIILGVALFPTFGIKGVLFPLVIMAFGLIASIIGILVVRTRANEDPMKALNRGYYVTSLLSAIAFFFVTREMFGGAATWFFLAGLVGIIMSIVFMLLTQYYTEHKYRPVRSIAEASETGPATNIITGLAVAFENTAFPIIAIAATLFGSYLLGDASGVEQGGLYGTALATMGMLVTATYILAMDTFGPITDNAGGIVENSGRPEETRKLTDTLDAVGNTTKALTKGYAVGSAALAAFLLFSAYIEEVNNLSPDLITAVDLSKVPVFIGAMLGAMLI
;
A
#
# COMPACT_ATOMS: atom_id res chain seq x y z
N MET A 1 7.37 17.27 21.35
CA MET A 1 5.92 17.49 21.13
C MET A 1 5.57 18.27 19.86
N GLU A 2 6.28 19.32 19.44
CA GLU A 2 5.92 20.06 18.21
C GLU A 2 5.84 19.18 16.94
N PHE A 3 6.77 18.23 16.78
CA PHE A 3 6.79 17.28 15.67
C PHE A 3 5.56 16.36 15.60
N ILE A 4 5.01 15.93 16.75
CA ILE A 4 3.83 15.05 16.75
C ILE A 4 2.57 15.83 16.35
N TYR A 5 2.48 17.11 16.75
CA TYR A 5 1.40 17.98 16.30
C TYR A 5 1.47 18.25 14.79
N LEU A 6 2.68 18.44 14.24
CA LEU A 6 2.86 18.56 12.78
C LEU A 6 2.30 17.33 12.06
N ALA A 7 2.71 16.12 12.47
CA ALA A 7 2.21 14.89 11.86
C ALA A 7 0.68 14.76 11.97
N PHE A 8 0.12 15.08 13.15
CA PHE A 8 -1.32 15.06 13.38
C PHE A 8 -2.07 16.04 12.46
N PHE A 9 -1.67 17.31 12.41
CA PHE A 9 -2.38 18.32 11.60
C PHE A 9 -2.20 18.10 10.10
N VAL A 10 -1.02 17.67 9.64
CA VAL A 10 -0.81 17.31 8.23
C VAL A 10 -1.66 16.11 7.84
N SER A 11 -1.78 15.10 8.71
CA SER A 11 -2.66 13.95 8.46
C SER A 11 -4.12 14.38 8.34
N LEU A 12 -4.60 15.27 9.21
CA LEU A 12 -5.96 15.81 9.15
C LEU A 12 -6.19 16.63 7.86
N ALA A 13 -5.21 17.46 7.48
CA ALA A 13 -5.24 18.18 6.20
C ALA A 13 -5.27 17.20 5.02
N GLY A 14 -4.51 16.11 5.08
CA GLY A 14 -4.54 15.01 4.11
C GLY A 14 -5.94 14.41 3.95
N LEU A 15 -6.63 14.09 5.04
CA LEU A 15 -8.01 13.59 5.01
C LEU A 15 -8.97 14.59 4.35
N ILE A 16 -8.81 15.89 4.63
CA ILE A 16 -9.61 16.95 3.99
C ILE A 16 -9.31 17.02 2.49
N ILE A 17 -8.04 16.92 2.09
CA ILE A 17 -7.62 16.91 0.69
C ILE A 17 -8.16 15.68 -0.04
N ALA A 18 -8.15 14.49 0.57
CA ALA A 18 -8.76 13.29 0.01
C ALA A 18 -10.25 13.51 -0.28
N LEU A 19 -11.00 14.11 0.65
CA LEU A 19 -12.41 14.48 0.44
C LEU A 19 -12.56 15.51 -0.69
N PHE A 20 -11.62 16.46 -0.82
CA PHE A 20 -11.61 17.42 -1.92
C PHE A 20 -11.38 16.74 -3.27
N PHE A 21 -10.42 15.81 -3.39
CA PHE A 21 -10.21 14.99 -4.59
C PHE A 21 -11.47 14.17 -4.92
N GLY A 22 -12.10 13.55 -3.92
CA GLY A 22 -13.37 12.86 -4.10
C GLY A 22 -14.48 13.77 -4.64
N ARG A 23 -14.56 15.02 -4.16
CA ARG A 23 -15.49 16.02 -4.73
C ARG A 23 -15.13 16.40 -6.17
N LEU A 24 -13.84 16.57 -6.49
CA LEU A 24 -13.39 16.87 -7.86
C LEU A 24 -13.76 15.76 -8.83
N VAL A 25 -13.59 14.50 -8.44
CA VAL A 25 -14.06 13.33 -9.20
C VAL A 25 -15.58 13.39 -9.31
N ASN A 26 -16.32 13.53 -8.21
CA ASN A 26 -17.79 13.57 -8.22
C ASN A 26 -18.41 14.62 -9.15
N ARG A 27 -17.73 15.74 -9.40
CA ARG A 27 -18.18 16.81 -10.31
C ARG A 27 -17.98 16.52 -11.80
N GLN A 28 -17.26 15.46 -12.18
CA GLN A 28 -17.10 15.11 -13.60
C GLN A 28 -18.40 14.53 -14.18
N ASP A 29 -18.48 14.54 -15.51
CA ASP A 29 -19.59 14.00 -16.29
C ASP A 29 -19.86 12.52 -15.97
N ASN A 30 -21.12 12.11 -15.93
CA ASN A 30 -21.53 10.74 -15.62
C ASN A 30 -21.74 9.87 -16.87
N GLY A 31 -21.43 10.37 -18.08
CA GLY A 31 -21.61 9.64 -19.32
C GLY A 31 -23.08 9.45 -19.68
N THR A 32 -23.35 8.48 -20.55
CA THR A 32 -24.71 8.20 -21.04
C THR A 32 -25.57 7.45 -20.02
N SER A 33 -26.86 7.33 -20.31
CA SER A 33 -27.80 6.52 -19.50
C SER A 33 -27.33 5.07 -19.36
N GLU A 34 -26.86 4.47 -20.46
CA GLU A 34 -26.45 3.07 -20.49
C GLU A 34 -25.21 2.84 -19.61
N MET A 35 -24.22 3.74 -19.67
CA MET A 35 -23.06 3.69 -18.78
C MET A 35 -23.46 3.78 -17.30
N GLN A 36 -24.43 4.65 -16.99
CA GLN A 36 -24.92 4.82 -15.63
C GLN A 36 -25.66 3.59 -15.11
N GLU A 37 -26.40 2.88 -15.96
CA GLU A 37 -27.07 1.62 -15.60
C GLU A 37 -26.06 0.56 -15.18
N VAL A 38 -25.01 0.34 -15.97
CA VAL A 38 -23.93 -0.61 -15.67
C VAL A 38 -23.22 -0.22 -14.37
N ALA A 39 -22.81 1.05 -14.25
CA ALA A 39 -22.14 1.54 -13.04
C ALA A 39 -23.01 1.43 -11.78
N ASN A 40 -24.33 1.56 -11.91
CA ASN A 40 -25.25 1.38 -10.79
C ASN A 40 -25.32 -0.08 -10.32
N ALA A 41 -25.31 -1.04 -11.25
CA ALA A 41 -25.27 -2.47 -10.93
C ALA A 41 -23.98 -2.83 -10.17
N ILE A 42 -22.82 -2.39 -10.69
CA ILE A 42 -21.51 -2.56 -10.03
C ILE A 42 -21.55 -1.96 -8.61
N ARG A 43 -22.05 -0.72 -8.48
CA ARG A 43 -22.15 -0.03 -7.19
C ARG A 43 -23.04 -0.76 -6.20
N GLN A 44 -24.13 -1.37 -6.66
CA GLN A 44 -25.04 -2.13 -5.79
C GLN A 44 -24.36 -3.41 -5.30
N GLY A 45 -23.72 -4.16 -6.20
CA GLY A 45 -22.98 -5.38 -5.87
C GLY A 45 -21.85 -5.13 -4.88
N ALA A 46 -20.99 -4.14 -5.17
CA ALA A 46 -19.85 -3.80 -4.32
C ALA A 46 -20.29 -3.38 -2.90
N LYS A 47 -21.36 -2.57 -2.79
CA LYS A 47 -21.92 -2.19 -1.47
C LYS A 47 -22.49 -3.39 -0.72
N ALA A 48 -23.19 -4.29 -1.40
CA ALA A 48 -23.77 -5.48 -0.76
C ALA A 48 -22.67 -6.39 -0.20
N PHE A 49 -21.64 -6.66 -1.00
CA PHE A 49 -20.50 -7.46 -0.60
C PHE A 49 -19.74 -6.83 0.58
N LEU A 50 -19.34 -5.56 0.49
CA LEU A 50 -18.63 -4.89 1.58
C LEU A 50 -19.45 -4.84 2.87
N ARG A 51 -20.76 -4.61 2.80
CA ARG A 51 -21.62 -4.61 3.99
C ARG A 51 -21.59 -5.98 4.69
N ARG A 52 -21.58 -7.07 3.93
CA ARG A 52 -21.48 -8.43 4.49
C ARG A 52 -20.09 -8.70 5.07
N GLN A 53 -19.04 -8.37 4.32
CA GLN A 53 -17.65 -8.57 4.72
C GLN A 53 -17.31 -7.78 5.98
N TYR A 54 -17.49 -6.46 5.97
CA TYR A 54 -17.12 -5.60 7.10
C TYR A 54 -17.97 -5.85 8.35
N ARG A 55 -19.23 -6.30 8.22
CA ARG A 55 -20.02 -6.75 9.38
C ARG A 55 -19.38 -7.97 10.05
N THR A 56 -18.91 -8.94 9.27
CA THR A 56 -18.21 -10.12 9.81
C THR A 56 -16.89 -9.72 10.45
N ILE A 57 -16.08 -8.90 9.76
CA ILE A 57 -14.79 -8.43 10.27
C ILE A 57 -14.97 -7.66 11.58
N ALA A 58 -15.99 -6.78 11.69
CA ALA A 58 -16.27 -6.04 12.92
C ALA A 58 -16.58 -6.96 14.10
N LEU A 59 -17.40 -8.00 13.89
CA LEU A 59 -17.71 -8.99 14.93
C LEU A 59 -16.46 -9.75 15.39
N LEU A 60 -15.63 -10.19 14.43
CA LEU A 60 -14.38 -10.90 14.74
C LEU A 60 -13.36 -9.98 15.43
N SER A 61 -13.30 -8.70 15.06
CA SER A 61 -12.40 -7.72 15.68
C SER A 61 -12.79 -7.48 17.14
N ILE A 62 -14.09 -7.37 17.44
CA ILE A 62 -14.57 -7.26 18.82
C ILE A 62 -14.22 -8.52 19.62
N ALA A 63 -14.45 -9.71 19.05
CA ALA A 63 -14.12 -10.97 19.72
C ALA A 63 -12.61 -11.07 20.03
N LEU A 64 -11.75 -10.69 19.08
CA LEU A 64 -10.30 -10.69 19.28
C LEU A 64 -9.86 -9.61 20.29
N ALA A 65 -10.46 -8.43 20.29
CA ALA A 65 -10.17 -7.40 21.30
C ALA A 65 -10.50 -7.88 22.72
N LEU A 66 -11.63 -8.58 22.90
CA LEU A 66 -11.99 -9.21 24.18
C LEU A 66 -11.02 -10.32 24.56
N LEU A 67 -10.51 -11.10 23.59
CA LEU A 67 -9.48 -12.11 23.84
C LEU A 67 -8.16 -11.46 24.29
N ILE A 68 -7.71 -10.39 23.62
CA ILE A 68 -6.51 -9.62 24.02
C ILE A 68 -6.69 -9.14 25.47
N PHE A 69 -7.81 -8.50 25.77
CA PHE A 69 -8.13 -8.07 27.14
C PHE A 69 -8.08 -9.23 28.15
N GLY A 70 -8.71 -10.36 27.83
CA GLY A 70 -8.74 -11.55 28.69
C GLY A 70 -7.36 -12.14 28.97
N VAL A 71 -6.49 -12.23 27.95
CA VAL A 71 -5.12 -12.75 28.10
C VAL A 71 -4.31 -11.85 29.03
N TYR A 72 -4.33 -10.53 28.82
CA TYR A 72 -3.62 -9.59 29.68
C TYR A 72 -4.20 -9.50 31.10
N ALA A 73 -5.51 -9.72 31.26
CA ALA A 73 -6.14 -9.83 32.58
C ALA A 73 -5.61 -11.05 33.37
N ILE A 74 -5.47 -12.22 32.71
CA ILE A 74 -4.89 -13.43 33.33
C ILE A 74 -3.44 -13.19 33.75
N LEU A 75 -2.67 -12.42 32.98
CA LEU A 75 -1.28 -12.06 33.28
C LEU A 75 -1.14 -10.94 34.32
N GLY A 76 -2.24 -10.42 34.88
CA GLY A 76 -2.22 -9.34 35.86
C GLY A 76 -1.83 -7.96 35.29
N LYS A 77 -1.85 -7.80 33.96
CA LYS A 77 -1.46 -6.57 33.24
C LYS A 77 -2.66 -5.89 32.59
N LEU A 78 -3.73 -5.68 33.37
CA LEU A 78 -5.04 -5.25 32.87
C LEU A 78 -4.99 -3.89 32.16
N ASP A 79 -4.18 -2.96 32.65
CA ASP A 79 -4.00 -1.65 32.02
C ASP A 79 -3.49 -1.83 30.60
N VAL A 80 -2.31 -2.45 30.44
CA VAL A 80 -1.66 -2.70 29.14
C VAL A 80 -2.59 -3.42 28.17
N GLY A 81 -3.35 -4.42 28.65
CA GLY A 81 -4.35 -5.13 27.87
C GLY A 81 -5.47 -4.22 27.36
N THR A 82 -5.93 -3.29 28.19
CA THR A 82 -6.95 -2.31 27.84
C THR A 82 -6.43 -1.33 26.79
N GLN A 83 -5.24 -0.75 26.97
CA GLN A 83 -4.69 0.19 25.99
C GLN A 83 -4.40 -0.50 24.65
N THR A 84 -3.78 -1.68 24.68
CA THR A 84 -3.46 -2.47 23.47
C THR A 84 -4.73 -2.90 22.73
N GLY A 85 -5.76 -3.34 23.46
CA GLY A 85 -7.06 -3.71 22.89
C GLY A 85 -7.81 -2.53 22.26
N LEU A 86 -7.75 -1.35 22.89
CA LEU A 86 -8.34 -0.12 22.31
C LEU A 86 -7.56 0.35 21.07
N ALA A 87 -6.23 0.30 21.11
CA ALA A 87 -5.40 0.60 19.94
C ALA A 87 -5.71 -0.36 18.79
N PHE A 88 -5.90 -1.66 19.09
CA PHE A 88 -6.34 -2.67 18.13
C PHE A 88 -7.68 -2.32 17.47
N LEU A 89 -8.71 -2.00 18.25
CA LEU A 89 -10.00 -1.62 17.69
C LEU A 89 -9.91 -0.35 16.85
N PHE A 90 -9.07 0.60 17.26
CA PHE A 90 -8.86 1.83 16.50
C PHE A 90 -8.13 1.59 15.17
N GLY A 91 -7.10 0.74 15.16
CA GLY A 91 -6.41 0.32 13.93
C GLY A 91 -7.33 -0.43 12.98
N ALA A 92 -8.16 -1.33 13.51
CA ALA A 92 -9.18 -2.04 12.74
C ALA A 92 -10.21 -1.07 12.12
N LEU A 93 -10.68 -0.08 12.91
CA LEU A 93 -11.59 0.94 12.43
C LEU A 93 -10.98 1.78 11.30
N CYS A 94 -9.76 2.28 11.50
CA CYS A 94 -9.05 3.07 10.49
C CYS A 94 -8.81 2.28 9.20
N SER A 95 -8.37 1.02 9.29
CA SER A 95 -8.19 0.14 8.13
C SER A 95 -9.51 -0.07 7.37
N GLY A 96 -10.60 -0.32 8.09
CA GLY A 96 -11.91 -0.50 7.45
C GLY A 96 -12.46 0.78 6.81
N ILE A 97 -12.21 1.95 7.40
CA ILE A 97 -12.55 3.24 6.77
C ILE A 97 -11.72 3.43 5.49
N ALA A 98 -10.41 3.14 5.53
CA ALA A 98 -9.54 3.27 4.36
C ALA A 98 -10.05 2.43 3.17
N GLY A 99 -10.27 1.12 3.38
CA GLY A 99 -10.75 0.24 2.31
C GLY A 99 -12.17 0.58 1.83
N TYR A 100 -13.08 0.96 2.73
CA TYR A 100 -14.45 1.33 2.33
C TYR A 100 -14.49 2.64 1.52
N THR A 101 -13.72 3.65 1.94
CA THR A 101 -13.68 4.95 1.27
C THR A 101 -13.01 4.88 -0.10
N GLY A 102 -11.93 4.09 -0.23
CA GLY A 102 -11.30 3.77 -1.51
C GLY A 102 -12.31 3.22 -2.51
N MET A 103 -12.95 2.09 -2.19
CA MET A 103 -13.99 1.48 -3.03
C MET A 103 -15.09 2.47 -3.42
N ALA A 104 -15.62 3.22 -2.45
CA ALA A 104 -16.73 4.13 -2.70
C ALA A 104 -16.37 5.21 -3.72
N VAL A 105 -15.12 5.67 -3.75
CA VAL A 105 -14.65 6.65 -4.73
C VAL A 105 -14.30 5.97 -6.05
N SER A 106 -13.63 4.82 -6.04
CA SER A 106 -13.28 4.06 -7.25
C SER A 106 -14.52 3.79 -8.09
N VAL A 107 -15.58 3.18 -7.53
CA VAL A 107 -16.84 2.92 -8.28
C VAL A 107 -17.40 4.17 -8.97
N ARG A 108 -17.25 5.36 -8.38
CA ARG A 108 -17.68 6.62 -9.00
C ARG A 108 -16.69 7.10 -10.07
N ALA A 109 -15.39 6.91 -9.84
CA ALA A 109 -14.32 7.24 -10.76
C ALA A 109 -14.36 6.37 -12.02
N ASN A 110 -14.74 5.09 -11.92
CA ASN A 110 -14.86 4.16 -13.05
C ASN A 110 -15.75 4.74 -14.15
N LEU A 111 -16.99 5.08 -13.80
CA LEU A 111 -17.97 5.69 -14.71
C LEU A 111 -17.45 6.99 -15.35
N LYS A 112 -16.78 7.82 -14.56
CA LYS A 112 -16.31 9.13 -15.01
C LYS A 112 -15.08 9.03 -15.91
N THR A 113 -14.27 8.01 -15.68
CA THR A 113 -13.14 7.66 -16.55
C THR A 113 -13.67 7.14 -17.88
N ALA A 114 -14.66 6.24 -17.87
CA ALA A 114 -15.36 5.78 -19.06
C ALA A 114 -15.98 6.95 -19.86
N ALA A 115 -16.66 7.89 -19.17
CA ALA A 115 -17.25 9.07 -19.81
C ALA A 115 -16.22 10.03 -20.43
N ALA A 116 -15.01 10.13 -19.85
CA ALA A 116 -13.92 10.92 -20.43
C ALA A 116 -13.26 10.20 -21.62
N ALA A 117 -13.10 8.88 -21.53
CA ALA A 117 -12.64 8.04 -22.62
C ALA A 117 -13.57 8.11 -23.83
N ASP A 118 -14.89 8.10 -23.61
CA ASP A 118 -15.91 8.19 -24.67
C ASP A 118 -15.85 9.52 -25.45
N LYS A 119 -15.37 10.58 -24.80
CA LYS A 119 -15.10 11.89 -25.42
C LYS A 119 -13.71 11.97 -26.08
N GLN A 120 -12.98 10.86 -26.13
CA GLN A 120 -11.62 10.76 -26.65
C GLN A 120 -10.62 11.70 -25.94
N ASP A 121 -10.86 12.00 -24.66
CA ASP A 121 -9.98 12.86 -23.85
C ASP A 121 -9.09 12.02 -22.94
N LEU A 122 -7.98 11.53 -23.51
CA LEU A 122 -6.99 10.71 -22.81
C LEU A 122 -6.46 11.37 -21.54
N ASN A 123 -6.12 12.66 -21.61
CA ASN A 123 -5.58 13.39 -20.46
C ASN A 123 -6.60 13.50 -19.34
N LYS A 124 -7.86 13.74 -19.69
CA LYS A 124 -8.92 13.79 -18.69
C LYS A 124 -9.19 12.41 -18.09
N ALA A 125 -9.23 11.35 -18.89
CA ALA A 125 -9.40 9.98 -18.39
C ALA A 125 -8.29 9.61 -17.40
N VAL A 126 -7.02 9.85 -17.76
CA VAL A 126 -5.86 9.61 -16.87
C VAL A 126 -5.97 10.42 -15.58
N GLN A 127 -6.32 11.71 -15.67
CA GLN A 127 -6.45 12.56 -14.48
C GLN A 127 -7.60 12.14 -13.58
N ILE A 128 -8.74 11.70 -14.13
CA ILE A 128 -9.87 11.24 -13.33
C ILE A 128 -9.51 9.94 -12.62
N ALA A 129 -8.96 8.96 -13.33
CA ALA A 129 -8.55 7.68 -12.76
C ALA A 129 -7.49 7.88 -11.67
N LEU A 130 -6.43 8.64 -11.95
CA LEU A 130 -5.36 8.87 -10.98
C LEU A 130 -5.85 9.66 -9.77
N ARG A 131 -6.71 10.67 -9.96
CA ARG A 131 -7.27 11.43 -8.82
C ARG A 131 -8.31 10.63 -8.04
N GLY A 132 -9.00 9.69 -8.68
CA GLY A 132 -9.83 8.69 -8.01
C GLY A 132 -8.99 7.82 -7.10
N GLY A 133 -7.91 7.23 -7.65
CA GLY A 133 -6.96 6.44 -6.86
C GLY A 133 -6.23 7.23 -5.79
N ALA A 134 -5.92 8.50 -6.04
CA ALA A 134 -5.33 9.40 -5.06
C ALA A 134 -6.17 9.54 -3.79
N VAL A 135 -7.50 9.44 -3.87
CA VAL A 135 -8.33 9.48 -2.66
C VAL A 135 -7.99 8.30 -1.76
N GLU A 136 -7.88 7.10 -2.30
CA GLU A 136 -7.48 5.92 -1.53
C GLU A 136 -6.06 6.06 -0.99
N GLY A 137 -5.07 6.39 -1.84
CA GLY A 137 -3.68 6.54 -1.40
C GLY A 137 -3.46 7.61 -0.33
N ILE A 138 -4.18 8.74 -0.42
CA ILE A 138 -4.13 9.80 0.60
C ILE A 138 -4.84 9.32 1.87
N MET A 139 -6.04 8.72 1.76
CA MET A 139 -6.79 8.22 2.91
C MET A 139 -6.01 7.17 3.70
N VAL A 140 -5.36 6.23 3.01
CA VAL A 140 -4.56 5.17 3.64
C VAL A 140 -3.45 5.76 4.50
N VAL A 141 -2.59 6.60 3.89
CA VAL A 141 -1.44 7.16 4.62
C VAL A 141 -1.89 8.18 5.66
N ALA A 142 -2.87 9.03 5.34
CA ALA A 142 -3.38 10.03 6.28
C ALA A 142 -4.08 9.38 7.48
N LEU A 143 -4.86 8.31 7.31
CA LEU A 143 -5.48 7.60 8.43
C LEU A 143 -4.45 6.87 9.29
N ALA A 144 -3.40 6.30 8.68
CA ALA A 144 -2.32 5.65 9.42
C ALA A 144 -1.58 6.69 10.29
N LEU A 145 -1.19 7.82 9.70
CA LEU A 145 -0.55 8.92 10.42
C LEU A 145 -1.46 9.53 11.48
N PHE A 146 -2.73 9.76 11.16
CA PHE A 146 -3.72 10.26 12.10
C PHE A 146 -3.89 9.29 13.27
N GLY A 147 -4.01 7.99 12.99
CA GLY A 147 -4.21 6.97 14.00
C GLY A 147 -3.03 6.87 14.97
N LEU A 148 -1.82 6.75 14.42
CA LEU A 148 -0.58 6.66 15.22
C LEU A 148 -0.33 7.95 16.01
N SER A 149 -0.49 9.13 15.39
CA SER A 149 -0.27 10.39 16.08
C SER A 149 -1.32 10.68 17.14
N SER A 150 -2.58 10.33 16.90
CA SER A 150 -3.66 10.44 17.88
C SER A 150 -3.41 9.56 19.09
N LEU A 151 -3.04 8.28 18.89
CA LEU A 151 -2.73 7.38 19.99
C LEU A 151 -1.54 7.89 20.80
N PHE A 152 -0.48 8.37 20.13
CA PHE A 152 0.67 8.93 20.80
C PHE A 152 0.29 10.13 21.69
N LEU A 153 -0.50 11.07 21.15
CA LEU A 153 -0.97 12.24 21.89
C LEU A 153 -1.89 11.87 23.07
N VAL A 154 -2.82 10.92 22.86
CA VAL A 154 -3.74 10.46 23.90
C VAL A 154 -3.00 9.78 25.03
N TYR A 155 -2.06 8.86 24.74
CA TYR A 155 -1.27 8.21 25.78
C TYR A 155 -0.34 9.19 26.49
N SER A 156 0.25 10.15 25.78
CA SER A 156 1.03 11.22 26.43
C SER A 156 0.15 12.05 27.38
N TRP A 157 -1.08 12.38 26.98
CA TRP A 157 -2.02 13.12 27.80
C TRP A 157 -2.51 12.34 29.04
N LEU A 158 -2.64 11.02 28.90
CA LEU A 158 -2.97 10.11 30.02
C LEU A 158 -1.80 9.90 30.99
N GLY A 159 -0.62 10.48 30.72
CA GLY A 159 0.54 10.44 31.61
C GLY A 159 1.46 9.23 31.42
N PHE A 160 1.33 8.50 30.30
CA PHE A 160 2.28 7.44 29.97
C PHE A 160 3.64 8.03 29.61
N GLU A 161 4.73 7.37 30.03
CA GLU A 161 6.08 7.78 29.65
C GLU A 161 6.26 7.65 28.14
N GLU A 162 6.72 8.71 27.48
CA GLU A 162 6.84 8.77 26.02
C GLU A 162 7.66 7.60 25.43
N ARG A 163 8.63 7.10 26.20
CA ARG A 163 9.48 5.95 25.82
C ARG A 163 8.72 4.62 25.76
N SER A 164 7.64 4.47 26.53
CA SER A 164 6.83 3.25 26.61
C SER A 164 5.64 3.23 25.64
N ILE A 165 5.23 4.40 25.13
CA ILE A 165 4.13 4.55 24.17
C ILE A 165 4.29 3.65 22.93
N PRO A 166 5.48 3.49 22.32
CA PRO A 166 5.68 2.61 21.17
C PRO A 166 5.20 1.17 21.38
N GLY A 167 5.33 0.61 22.60
CA GLY A 167 4.83 -0.74 22.91
C GLY A 167 3.32 -0.84 22.92
N LEU A 168 2.61 0.25 23.27
CA LEU A 168 1.13 0.28 23.32
C LEU A 168 0.50 0.44 21.94
N ILE A 169 1.12 1.23 21.07
CA ILE A 169 0.60 1.49 19.71
C ILE A 169 0.72 0.27 18.78
N VAL A 170 1.47 -0.78 19.17
CA VAL A 170 1.53 -2.07 18.42
C VAL A 170 0.13 -2.64 18.21
N GLY A 171 -0.78 -2.45 19.17
CA GLY A 171 -2.18 -2.85 19.03
C GLY A 171 -2.80 -2.31 17.74
N PHE A 172 -2.52 -1.05 17.36
CA PHE A 172 -3.02 -0.43 16.12
C PHE A 172 -2.58 -1.18 14.86
N GLY A 173 -1.30 -1.53 14.78
CA GLY A 173 -0.76 -2.32 13.66
C GLY A 173 -1.37 -3.72 13.60
N PHE A 174 -1.63 -4.34 14.76
CA PHE A 174 -2.28 -5.64 14.81
C PHE A 174 -3.74 -5.57 14.33
N GLY A 175 -4.49 -4.54 14.75
CA GLY A 175 -5.86 -4.30 14.29
C GLY A 175 -5.94 -4.02 12.80
N ALA A 176 -5.00 -3.21 12.29
CA ALA A 176 -4.85 -2.96 10.86
C ALA A 176 -4.63 -4.26 10.07
N SER A 177 -3.72 -5.11 10.55
CA SER A 177 -3.40 -6.40 9.93
C SER A 177 -4.55 -7.38 9.96
N PHE A 178 -5.31 -7.40 11.05
CA PHE A 178 -6.47 -8.27 11.17
C PHE A 178 -7.54 -7.94 10.12
N VAL A 179 -7.86 -6.66 9.92
CA VAL A 179 -8.81 -6.24 8.90
C VAL A 179 -8.29 -6.50 7.49
N ALA A 180 -7.02 -6.16 7.23
CA ALA A 180 -6.37 -6.39 5.94
C ALA A 180 -6.44 -7.85 5.51
N LEU A 181 -6.11 -8.79 6.41
CA LEU A 181 -6.14 -10.23 6.15
C LEU A 181 -7.51 -10.67 5.58
N PHE A 182 -8.60 -10.34 6.27
CA PHE A 182 -9.94 -10.73 5.82
C PHE A 182 -10.41 -9.95 4.60
N ALA A 183 -10.05 -8.67 4.48
CA ALA A 183 -10.44 -7.84 3.35
C ALA A 183 -9.79 -8.33 2.04
N GLN A 184 -8.51 -8.67 2.10
CA GLN A 184 -7.74 -9.17 0.96
C GLN A 184 -8.16 -10.58 0.56
N LEU A 185 -8.31 -11.51 1.52
CA LEU A 185 -8.79 -12.86 1.23
C LEU A 185 -10.23 -12.86 0.71
N GLY A 186 -11.13 -12.15 1.39
CA GLY A 186 -12.54 -12.11 1.01
C GLY A 186 -12.75 -11.48 -0.36
N GLY A 187 -12.19 -10.28 -0.57
CA GLY A 187 -12.27 -9.58 -1.85
C GLY A 187 -11.54 -10.33 -2.97
N GLY A 188 -10.35 -10.86 -2.69
CA GLY A 188 -9.51 -11.62 -3.63
C GLY A 188 -10.17 -12.90 -4.15
N ILE A 189 -10.80 -13.68 -3.25
CA ILE A 189 -11.56 -14.88 -3.65
C ILE A 189 -12.75 -14.48 -4.53
N TYR A 190 -13.46 -13.40 -4.19
CA TYR A 190 -14.61 -12.95 -4.96
C TYR A 190 -14.21 -12.52 -6.38
N THR A 191 -13.22 -11.63 -6.52
CA THR A 191 -12.76 -11.16 -7.84
C THR A 191 -12.23 -12.32 -8.68
N LYS A 192 -11.30 -13.14 -8.16
CA LYS A 192 -10.65 -14.16 -9.00
C LYS A 192 -11.55 -15.33 -9.36
N ALA A 193 -12.57 -15.62 -8.57
CA ALA A 193 -13.60 -16.58 -8.97
C ALA A 193 -14.48 -16.04 -10.12
N ALA A 194 -14.79 -14.74 -10.11
CA ALA A 194 -15.60 -14.11 -11.14
C ALA A 194 -14.82 -13.91 -12.45
N ASP A 195 -13.64 -13.30 -12.37
CA ASP A 195 -12.67 -13.04 -13.45
C ASP A 195 -12.40 -14.33 -14.26
N VAL A 196 -11.86 -15.37 -13.61
CA VAL A 196 -11.54 -16.65 -14.27
C VAL A 196 -12.79 -17.31 -14.88
N GLY A 197 -13.94 -17.20 -14.22
CA GLY A 197 -15.20 -17.74 -14.73
C GLY A 197 -15.71 -16.99 -15.96
N ALA A 198 -15.64 -15.66 -15.94
CA ALA A 198 -16.06 -14.80 -17.02
C ALA A 198 -15.19 -15.00 -18.26
N ASP A 199 -13.87 -15.00 -18.08
CA ASP A 199 -12.90 -15.05 -19.17
C ASP A 199 -12.83 -16.42 -19.85
N LEU A 200 -12.83 -17.52 -19.08
CA LEU A 200 -12.77 -18.85 -19.66
C LEU A 200 -14.02 -19.15 -20.49
N VAL A 201 -15.21 -18.95 -19.92
CA VAL A 201 -16.46 -19.26 -20.62
C VAL A 201 -16.72 -18.26 -21.75
N GLY A 202 -16.46 -16.97 -21.51
CA GLY A 202 -16.69 -15.92 -22.50
C GLY A 202 -15.72 -15.99 -23.68
N LYS A 203 -14.42 -15.83 -23.42
CA LYS A 203 -13.41 -15.67 -24.48
C LYS A 203 -13.00 -17.00 -25.10
N VAL A 204 -12.84 -18.05 -24.29
CA VAL A 204 -12.27 -19.33 -24.77
C VAL A 204 -13.35 -20.28 -25.28
N GLU A 205 -14.45 -20.45 -24.56
CA GLU A 205 -15.51 -21.42 -24.93
C GLU A 205 -16.54 -20.81 -25.89
N ALA A 206 -17.08 -19.64 -25.57
CA ALA A 206 -18.15 -19.00 -26.34
C ALA A 206 -17.64 -18.09 -27.48
N GLY A 207 -16.38 -17.64 -27.42
CA GLY A 207 -15.78 -16.76 -28.41
C GLY A 207 -16.43 -15.36 -28.47
N ILE A 208 -17.00 -14.90 -27.36
CA ILE A 208 -17.53 -13.53 -27.24
C ILE A 208 -16.46 -12.58 -26.69
N PRO A 209 -16.56 -11.26 -26.93
CA PRO A 209 -15.65 -10.28 -26.35
C PRO A 209 -15.55 -10.39 -24.82
N GLU A 210 -14.43 -9.91 -24.29
CA GLU A 210 -14.26 -9.65 -22.85
C GLU A 210 -15.27 -8.59 -22.40
N ASP A 211 -15.77 -8.68 -21.16
CA ASP A 211 -16.80 -7.78 -20.60
C ASP A 211 -18.16 -7.72 -21.33
N ASP A 212 -18.41 -8.67 -22.25
CA ASP A 212 -19.64 -8.67 -23.05
C ASP A 212 -20.90 -8.79 -22.17
N PRO A 213 -21.95 -7.96 -22.41
CA PRO A 213 -23.17 -7.94 -21.59
C PRO A 213 -23.97 -9.25 -21.61
N ARG A 214 -23.70 -10.16 -22.57
CA ARG A 214 -24.31 -11.50 -22.62
C ARG A 214 -23.72 -12.45 -21.58
N ASN A 215 -22.53 -12.16 -21.06
CA ASN A 215 -21.88 -12.98 -20.05
C ASN A 215 -22.37 -12.60 -18.64
N PRO A 216 -23.07 -13.49 -17.92
CA PRO A 216 -23.64 -13.17 -16.61
C PRO A 216 -22.60 -12.95 -15.52
N ALA A 217 -21.35 -13.36 -15.72
CA ALA A 217 -20.27 -13.21 -14.75
C ALA A 217 -19.65 -11.81 -14.74
N VAL A 218 -19.82 -11.01 -15.80
CA VAL A 218 -19.13 -9.72 -15.97
C VAL A 218 -19.45 -8.72 -14.87
N ILE A 219 -20.71 -8.60 -14.42
CA ILE A 219 -21.03 -7.70 -13.31
C ILE A 219 -20.35 -8.16 -12.01
N ALA A 220 -20.22 -9.46 -11.78
CA ALA A 220 -19.52 -9.97 -10.61
C ALA A 220 -18.01 -9.70 -10.70
N ASP A 221 -17.44 -9.79 -11.88
CA ASP A 221 -16.03 -9.48 -12.13
C ASP A 221 -15.71 -8.02 -11.84
N LEU A 222 -16.47 -7.11 -12.48
CA LEU A 222 -16.33 -5.67 -12.26
C LEU A 222 -16.61 -5.26 -10.80
N VAL A 223 -17.55 -5.94 -10.12
CA VAL A 223 -17.72 -5.78 -8.66
C VAL A 223 -16.47 -6.23 -7.91
N GLY A 224 -15.90 -7.36 -8.34
CA GLY A 224 -14.66 -7.94 -7.86
C GLY A 224 -13.50 -6.95 -7.80
N ASP A 225 -13.24 -6.22 -8.88
CA ASP A 225 -12.12 -5.26 -8.91
C ASP A 225 -12.29 -4.14 -7.87
N ASN A 226 -13.54 -3.75 -7.59
CA ASN A 226 -13.81 -2.73 -6.58
C ASN A 226 -13.68 -3.27 -5.15
N VAL A 227 -14.04 -4.53 -4.90
CA VAL A 227 -14.03 -5.10 -3.54
C VAL A 227 -12.72 -5.80 -3.17
N GLY A 228 -12.00 -6.34 -4.16
CA GLY A 228 -10.69 -6.95 -4.02
C GLY A 228 -9.58 -5.97 -4.34
N ASP A 229 -9.49 -5.56 -5.60
CA ASP A 229 -8.37 -4.77 -6.12
C ASP A 229 -8.36 -3.30 -5.65
N CYS A 230 -9.51 -2.74 -5.25
CA CYS A 230 -9.53 -1.47 -4.50
C CYS A 230 -9.58 -1.74 -2.99
N ALA A 231 -10.75 -2.14 -2.45
CA ALA A 231 -10.97 -2.15 -1.01
C ALA A 231 -10.00 -3.05 -0.22
N GLY A 232 -9.69 -4.23 -0.76
CA GLY A 232 -8.74 -5.16 -0.17
C GLY A 232 -7.31 -4.60 -0.21
N ARG A 233 -6.91 -3.98 -1.33
CA ARG A 233 -5.59 -3.35 -1.49
C ARG A 233 -5.40 -2.14 -0.60
N GLY A 234 -6.41 -1.27 -0.48
CA GLY A 234 -6.37 -0.16 0.46
C GLY A 234 -6.15 -0.61 1.90
N ALA A 235 -6.79 -1.71 2.32
CA ALA A 235 -6.61 -2.28 3.66
C ALA A 235 -5.21 -2.92 3.84
N ASP A 236 -4.73 -3.66 2.84
CA ASP A 236 -3.39 -4.27 2.78
C ASP A 236 -2.29 -3.23 2.95
N VAL A 237 -2.29 -2.18 2.12
CA VAL A 237 -1.24 -1.17 2.21
C VAL A 237 -1.43 -0.24 3.42
N PHE A 238 -2.66 -0.07 3.93
CA PHE A 238 -2.86 0.58 5.22
C PHE A 238 -2.17 -0.18 6.34
N GLN A 239 -2.32 -1.50 6.37
CA GLN A 239 -1.59 -2.35 7.31
C GLN A 239 -0.08 -2.16 7.15
N SER A 240 0.45 -2.24 5.94
CA SER A 240 1.89 -2.14 5.70
C SER A 240 2.42 -0.79 6.17
N THR A 241 1.74 0.30 5.79
CA THR A 241 2.09 1.67 6.23
C THR A 241 2.07 1.79 7.76
N ALA A 242 1.03 1.28 8.42
CA ALA A 242 0.89 1.37 9.86
C ALA A 242 1.99 0.57 10.59
N VAL A 243 2.19 -0.70 10.22
CA VAL A 243 3.12 -1.62 10.89
C VAL A 243 4.57 -1.21 10.66
N GLU A 244 4.91 -0.73 9.46
CA GLU A 244 6.25 -0.25 9.16
C GLU A 244 6.60 1.04 9.91
N ASN A 245 5.65 1.97 10.02
CA ASN A 245 5.81 3.13 10.88
C ASN A 245 5.99 2.70 12.34
N ILE A 246 5.18 1.77 12.85
CA ILE A 246 5.32 1.25 14.22
C ILE A 246 6.70 0.61 14.43
N GLY A 247 7.18 -0.21 13.50
CA GLY A 247 8.51 -0.83 13.58
C GLY A 247 9.63 0.21 13.66
N ALA A 248 9.56 1.26 12.83
CA ALA A 248 10.53 2.35 12.89
C ALA A 248 10.39 3.23 14.15
N ILE A 249 9.18 3.41 14.67
CA ILE A 249 8.91 4.11 15.94
C ILE A 249 9.54 3.34 17.11
N ILE A 250 9.41 2.02 17.14
CA ILE A 250 10.00 1.16 18.18
C ILE A 250 11.52 1.24 18.12
N LEU A 251 12.14 1.05 16.95
CA LEU A 251 13.60 1.20 16.81
C LEU A 251 14.09 2.63 17.12
N GLY A 252 13.22 3.64 16.95
CA GLY A 252 13.49 5.00 17.39
C GLY A 252 13.70 5.15 18.90
N VAL A 253 13.23 4.21 19.72
CA VAL A 253 13.47 4.18 21.17
C VAL A 253 14.95 3.94 21.47
N ALA A 254 15.66 3.16 20.65
CA ALA A 254 17.09 2.94 20.80
C ALA A 254 17.90 4.25 20.68
N LEU A 255 17.38 5.24 19.95
CA LEU A 255 17.99 6.56 19.80
C LEU A 255 17.64 7.56 20.91
N PHE A 256 16.78 7.18 21.85
CA PHE A 256 16.34 8.05 22.93
C PHE A 256 17.48 8.62 23.78
N PRO A 257 18.56 7.88 24.13
CA PRO A 257 19.68 8.42 24.90
C PRO A 257 20.40 9.59 24.23
N THR A 258 20.44 9.63 22.90
CA THR A 258 21.17 10.66 22.12
C THR A 258 20.26 11.78 21.63
N PHE A 259 19.05 11.44 21.17
CA PHE A 259 18.15 12.37 20.48
C PHE A 259 16.79 12.57 21.17
N GLY A 260 16.58 11.94 22.32
CA GLY A 260 15.30 11.92 23.01
C GLY A 260 14.20 11.34 22.11
N ILE A 261 13.00 11.93 22.18
CA ILE A 261 11.85 11.43 21.42
C ILE A 261 11.97 11.63 19.89
N LYS A 262 12.98 12.34 19.38
CA LYS A 262 13.09 12.65 17.95
C LYS A 262 13.19 11.39 17.09
N GLY A 263 13.95 10.37 17.51
CA GLY A 263 14.04 9.10 16.78
C GLY A 263 12.69 8.38 16.67
N VAL A 264 11.89 8.45 17.73
CA VAL A 264 10.54 7.87 17.80
C VAL A 264 9.56 8.64 16.89
N LEU A 265 9.66 9.96 16.80
CA LEU A 265 8.73 10.79 16.01
C LEU A 265 9.11 10.91 14.54
N PHE A 266 10.36 10.68 14.17
CA PHE A 266 10.85 10.88 12.80
C PHE A 266 10.02 10.16 11.73
N PRO A 267 9.65 8.86 11.87
CA PRO A 267 8.81 8.17 10.89
C PRO A 267 7.51 8.92 10.57
N LEU A 268 6.82 9.42 11.60
CA LEU A 268 5.56 10.14 11.46
C LEU A 268 5.76 11.49 10.75
N VAL A 269 6.85 12.20 11.07
CA VAL A 269 7.18 13.49 10.45
C VAL A 269 7.51 13.32 8.98
N ILE A 270 8.37 12.37 8.63
CA ILE A 270 8.81 12.22 7.25
C ILE A 270 7.69 11.72 6.35
N MET A 271 6.83 10.83 6.85
CA MET A 271 5.63 10.38 6.14
C MET A 271 4.62 11.51 5.93
N ALA A 272 4.51 12.47 6.87
CA ALA A 272 3.68 13.66 6.69
C ALA A 272 4.18 14.53 5.51
N PHE A 273 5.49 14.70 5.36
CA PHE A 273 6.05 15.38 4.19
C PHE A 273 5.92 14.55 2.90
N GLY A 274 6.06 13.22 2.99
CA GLY A 274 5.83 12.31 1.87
C GLY A 274 4.41 12.38 1.32
N LEU A 275 3.42 12.51 2.20
CA LEU A 275 2.02 12.73 1.84
C LEU A 275 1.87 14.02 1.01
N ILE A 276 2.49 15.11 1.44
CA ILE A 276 2.48 16.39 0.71
C ILE A 276 3.18 16.26 -0.65
N ALA A 277 4.37 15.66 -0.68
CA ALA A 277 5.13 15.42 -1.92
C ALA A 277 4.36 14.56 -2.93
N SER A 278 3.61 13.56 -2.44
CA SER A 278 2.77 12.69 -3.26
C SER A 278 1.57 13.46 -3.83
N ILE A 279 0.90 14.29 -3.02
CA ILE A 279 -0.20 15.14 -3.49
C ILE A 279 0.27 16.07 -4.60
N ILE A 280 1.45 16.69 -4.45
CA ILE A 280 2.03 17.56 -5.48
C ILE A 280 2.33 16.77 -6.75
N GLY A 281 2.97 15.60 -6.63
CA GLY A 281 3.28 14.74 -7.78
C GLY A 281 2.02 14.38 -8.57
N ILE A 282 0.94 14.00 -7.89
CA ILE A 282 -0.36 13.66 -8.50
C ILE A 282 -0.94 14.85 -9.28
N LEU A 283 -0.83 16.07 -8.73
CA LEU A 283 -1.35 17.29 -9.37
C LEU A 283 -0.56 17.70 -10.62
N VAL A 284 0.71 17.30 -10.72
CA VAL A 284 1.59 17.60 -11.87
C VAL A 284 1.30 16.68 -13.07
N VAL A 285 0.66 15.52 -12.86
CA VAL A 285 0.37 14.56 -13.94
C VAL A 285 -0.56 15.16 -14.99
N ARG A 286 -0.06 15.16 -16.22
CA ARG A 286 -0.77 15.52 -17.46
C ARG A 286 -0.24 14.63 -18.57
N THR A 287 -1.09 14.18 -19.49
CA THR A 287 -0.66 13.52 -20.74
C THR A 287 -0.88 14.45 -21.93
N ARG A 288 -0.06 14.28 -22.97
CA ARG A 288 -0.33 14.85 -24.30
C ARG A 288 -1.19 13.90 -25.13
N ALA A 289 -1.78 14.39 -26.21
CA ALA A 289 -2.46 13.51 -27.16
C ALA A 289 -1.46 12.44 -27.68
N ASN A 290 -1.88 11.18 -27.67
CA ASN A 290 -1.07 10.01 -28.07
C ASN A 290 0.23 9.78 -27.26
N GLU A 291 0.34 10.36 -26.06
CA GLU A 291 1.42 10.03 -25.13
C GLU A 291 1.10 8.74 -24.36
N ASP A 292 2.11 7.89 -24.18
CA ASP A 292 2.06 6.74 -23.26
C ASP A 292 1.67 7.21 -21.84
N PRO A 293 0.51 6.80 -21.31
CA PRO A 293 0.05 7.22 -19.98
C PRO A 293 1.05 6.88 -18.88
N MET A 294 1.80 5.78 -19.01
CA MET A 294 2.79 5.37 -18.02
C MET A 294 3.92 6.39 -17.89
N LYS A 295 4.32 7.05 -18.98
CA LYS A 295 5.32 8.13 -18.93
C LYS A 295 4.83 9.32 -18.10
N ALA A 296 3.54 9.65 -18.19
CA ALA A 296 2.98 10.73 -17.39
C ALA A 296 2.89 10.36 -15.90
N LEU A 297 2.53 9.11 -15.58
CA LEU A 297 2.54 8.59 -14.22
C LEU A 297 3.97 8.56 -13.64
N ASN A 298 4.96 8.14 -14.41
CA ASN A 298 6.37 8.15 -14.00
C ASN A 298 6.88 9.57 -13.71
N ARG A 299 6.48 10.57 -14.50
CA ARG A 299 6.85 11.98 -14.22
C ARG A 299 6.37 12.44 -12.85
N GLY A 300 5.12 12.18 -12.51
CA GLY A 300 4.59 12.56 -11.20
C GLY A 300 5.30 11.82 -10.08
N TYR A 301 5.64 10.55 -10.28
CA TYR A 301 6.39 9.76 -9.32
C TYR A 301 7.81 10.31 -9.09
N TYR A 302 8.55 10.65 -10.14
CA TYR A 302 9.88 11.27 -10.01
C TYR A 302 9.83 12.62 -9.29
N VAL A 303 8.78 13.43 -9.53
CA VAL A 303 8.56 14.67 -8.79
C VAL A 303 8.34 14.37 -7.31
N THR A 304 7.51 13.38 -6.99
CA THR A 304 7.30 12.93 -5.60
C THR A 304 8.61 12.46 -4.97
N SER A 305 9.39 11.60 -5.61
CA SER A 305 10.67 11.12 -5.09
C SER A 305 11.66 12.26 -4.83
N LEU A 306 11.76 13.23 -5.75
CA LEU A 306 12.64 14.39 -5.60
C LEU A 306 12.21 15.27 -4.42
N LEU A 307 10.92 15.59 -4.31
CA LEU A 307 10.39 16.37 -3.20
C LEU A 307 10.57 15.65 -1.86
N SER A 308 10.37 14.33 -1.83
CA SER A 308 10.61 13.52 -0.65
C SER A 308 12.08 13.48 -0.25
N ALA A 309 13.02 13.44 -1.19
CA ALA A 309 14.45 13.54 -0.90
C ALA A 309 14.81 14.90 -0.30
N ILE A 310 14.24 15.99 -0.84
CA ILE A 310 14.40 17.34 -0.28
C ILE A 310 13.85 17.41 1.15
N ALA A 311 12.66 16.86 1.39
CA ALA A 311 12.08 16.79 2.73
C ALA A 311 12.96 15.98 3.69
N PHE A 312 13.44 14.80 3.26
CA PHE A 312 14.36 13.97 4.04
C PHE A 312 15.60 14.75 4.48
N PHE A 313 16.21 15.53 3.58
CA PHE A 313 17.38 16.35 3.90
C PHE A 313 17.09 17.37 5.01
N PHE A 314 15.98 18.13 4.90
CA PHE A 314 15.66 19.14 5.90
C PHE A 314 15.20 18.54 7.23
N VAL A 315 14.38 17.48 7.21
CA VAL A 315 13.88 16.83 8.42
C VAL A 315 15.02 16.16 9.19
N THR A 316 15.91 15.44 8.51
CA THR A 316 17.06 14.82 9.18
C THR A 316 18.01 15.86 9.77
N ARG A 317 18.24 16.98 9.07
CA ARG A 317 19.05 18.11 9.57
C ARG A 317 18.48 18.70 10.86
N GLU A 318 17.17 18.92 10.89
CA GLU A 318 16.48 19.50 12.07
C GLU A 318 16.44 18.52 13.26
N MET A 319 16.25 17.23 12.96
CA MET A 319 16.04 16.24 14.02
C MET A 319 17.34 15.67 14.58
N PHE A 320 18.38 15.49 13.76
CA PHE A 320 19.56 14.68 14.14
C PHE A 320 20.91 15.41 14.11
N GLY A 321 20.94 16.70 13.75
CA GLY A 321 22.15 17.53 13.88
C GLY A 321 23.39 16.91 13.23
N GLY A 322 24.41 16.57 14.03
CA GLY A 322 25.67 15.99 13.54
C GLY A 322 25.55 14.65 12.80
N ALA A 323 24.51 13.85 13.11
CA ALA A 323 24.23 12.58 12.43
C ALA A 323 23.40 12.76 11.13
N ALA A 324 22.91 13.97 10.86
CA ALA A 324 21.93 14.22 9.82
C ALA A 324 22.38 13.81 8.42
N THR A 325 23.64 14.06 8.05
CA THR A 325 24.14 13.70 6.72
C THR A 325 24.10 12.20 6.47
N TRP A 326 24.53 11.41 7.46
CA TRP A 326 24.55 9.96 7.37
C TRP A 326 23.14 9.36 7.35
N PHE A 327 22.26 9.87 8.21
CA PHE A 327 20.86 9.47 8.26
C PHE A 327 20.07 9.90 7.01
N PHE A 328 20.38 11.07 6.45
CA PHE A 328 19.86 11.49 5.14
C PHE A 328 20.27 10.52 4.03
N LEU A 329 21.56 10.16 3.96
CA LEU A 329 22.05 9.22 2.97
C LEU A 329 21.39 7.85 3.12
N ALA A 330 21.21 7.35 4.36
CA ALA A 330 20.51 6.09 4.61
C ALA A 330 19.06 6.13 4.10
N GLY A 331 18.32 7.22 4.37
CA GLY A 331 16.97 7.43 3.84
C GLY A 331 16.93 7.57 2.31
N LEU A 332 17.94 8.22 1.72
CA LEU A 332 18.05 8.38 0.27
C LEU A 332 18.23 7.03 -0.44
N VAL A 333 18.97 6.07 0.16
CA VAL A 333 19.06 4.70 -0.38
C VAL A 333 17.67 4.05 -0.46
N GLY A 334 16.80 4.29 0.53
CA GLY A 334 15.40 3.85 0.51
C GLY A 334 14.58 4.45 -0.64
N ILE A 335 14.72 5.76 -0.89
CA ILE A 335 14.04 6.43 -2.01
C ILE A 335 14.54 5.86 -3.34
N ILE A 336 15.86 5.64 -3.46
CA ILE A 336 16.46 5.03 -4.65
C ILE A 336 15.93 3.62 -4.85
N MET A 337 15.81 2.82 -3.79
CA MET A 337 15.21 1.48 -3.85
C MET A 337 13.78 1.53 -4.38
N SER A 338 12.97 2.48 -3.92
CA SER A 338 11.60 2.69 -4.42
C SER A 338 11.58 2.89 -5.94
N ILE A 339 12.49 3.72 -6.47
CA ILE A 339 12.64 3.95 -7.91
C ILE A 339 13.14 2.69 -8.64
N VAL A 340 14.09 1.95 -8.05
CA VAL A 340 14.59 0.69 -8.63
C VAL A 340 13.45 -0.33 -8.74
N PHE A 341 12.60 -0.47 -7.72
CA PHE A 341 11.42 -1.34 -7.75
C PHE A 341 10.42 -0.91 -8.82
N MET A 342 10.23 0.39 -9.01
CA MET A 342 9.43 0.90 -10.13
C MET A 342 9.98 0.45 -11.48
N LEU A 343 11.28 0.63 -11.72
CA LEU A 343 11.90 0.30 -12.99
C LEU A 343 11.94 -1.21 -13.25
N LEU A 344 12.27 -2.00 -12.23
CA LEU A 344 12.28 -3.47 -12.32
C LEU A 344 10.88 -4.00 -12.62
N THR A 345 9.86 -3.48 -11.92
CA THR A 345 8.49 -3.94 -12.15
C THR A 345 8.05 -3.60 -13.57
N GLN A 346 8.27 -2.37 -14.03
CA GLN A 346 7.97 -1.98 -15.41
C GLN A 346 8.66 -2.88 -16.44
N TYR A 347 9.93 -3.23 -16.22
CA TYR A 347 10.66 -4.13 -17.11
C TYR A 347 10.03 -5.53 -17.20
N TYR A 348 9.56 -6.08 -16.08
CA TYR A 348 8.99 -7.43 -16.04
C TYR A 348 7.50 -7.50 -16.38
N THR A 349 6.76 -6.38 -16.39
CA THR A 349 5.30 -6.39 -16.58
C THR A 349 4.77 -5.51 -17.71
N GLU A 350 5.56 -4.59 -18.29
CA GLU A 350 5.11 -3.88 -19.48
C GLU A 350 5.34 -4.70 -20.77
N HIS A 351 4.33 -4.70 -21.65
CA HIS A 351 4.34 -5.39 -22.95
C HIS A 351 5.44 -4.92 -23.93
N LYS A 352 6.12 -3.82 -23.64
CA LYS A 352 7.21 -3.29 -24.50
C LYS A 352 8.57 -3.95 -24.25
N TYR A 353 8.74 -4.68 -23.15
CA TYR A 353 10.02 -5.29 -22.79
C TYR A 353 10.06 -6.79 -23.08
N ARG A 354 11.29 -7.33 -23.12
CA ARG A 354 11.58 -8.74 -23.42
C ARG A 354 10.74 -9.72 -22.58
N PRO A 355 10.60 -9.59 -21.25
CA PRO A 355 9.92 -10.62 -20.44
C PRO A 355 8.49 -10.87 -20.92
N VAL A 356 7.67 -9.83 -21.04
CA VAL A 356 6.28 -9.96 -21.49
C VAL A 356 6.18 -10.34 -22.96
N ARG A 357 7.04 -9.80 -23.83
CA ARG A 357 7.07 -10.18 -25.26
C ARG A 357 7.37 -11.66 -25.44
N SER A 358 8.30 -12.22 -24.68
CA SER A 358 8.65 -13.64 -24.77
C SER A 358 7.49 -14.56 -24.36
N ILE A 359 6.67 -14.14 -23.39
CA ILE A 359 5.45 -14.86 -22.97
C ILE A 359 4.39 -14.80 -24.08
N ALA A 360 4.19 -13.62 -24.68
CA ALA A 360 3.27 -13.45 -25.81
C ALA A 360 3.70 -14.29 -27.03
N GLU A 361 4.98 -14.27 -27.40
CA GLU A 361 5.55 -15.09 -28.48
C GLU A 361 5.40 -16.58 -28.20
N ALA A 362 5.60 -17.03 -26.94
CA ALA A 362 5.41 -18.43 -26.57
C ALA A 362 3.96 -18.91 -26.79
N SER A 363 2.97 -18.01 -26.74
CA SER A 363 1.56 -18.33 -26.99
C SER A 363 1.29 -18.82 -28.41
N GLU A 364 2.16 -18.52 -29.39
CA GLU A 364 2.06 -19.05 -30.77
C GLU A 364 2.21 -20.58 -30.82
N THR A 365 2.86 -21.17 -29.81
CA THR A 365 3.07 -22.63 -29.69
C THR A 365 2.09 -23.29 -28.71
N GLY A 366 1.14 -22.53 -28.16
CA GLY A 366 0.05 -23.00 -27.33
C GLY A 366 0.15 -22.65 -25.83
N PRO A 367 -0.85 -23.04 -25.02
CA PRO A 367 -0.94 -22.65 -23.61
C PRO A 367 0.18 -23.21 -22.72
N ALA A 368 0.69 -24.42 -23.00
CA ALA A 368 1.71 -25.06 -22.18
C ALA A 368 3.03 -24.29 -22.22
N THR A 369 3.47 -23.88 -23.41
CA THR A 369 4.70 -23.10 -23.61
C THR A 369 4.56 -21.67 -23.09
N ASN A 370 3.36 -21.08 -23.19
CA ASN A 370 3.04 -19.82 -22.52
C ASN A 370 3.24 -19.92 -20.99
N ILE A 371 2.63 -20.92 -20.34
CA ILE A 371 2.75 -21.13 -18.88
C ILE A 371 4.21 -21.39 -18.47
N ILE A 372 4.94 -22.25 -19.19
CA ILE A 372 6.35 -22.56 -18.89
C ILE A 372 7.21 -21.29 -18.98
N THR A 373 7.01 -20.49 -20.03
CA THR A 373 7.77 -19.24 -20.23
C THR A 373 7.42 -18.21 -19.17
N GLY A 374 6.14 -18.07 -18.84
CA GLY A 374 5.66 -17.20 -17.76
C GLY A 374 6.26 -17.56 -16.40
N LEU A 375 6.30 -18.85 -16.04
CA LEU A 375 6.93 -19.33 -14.81
C LEU A 375 8.45 -19.09 -14.80
N ALA A 376 9.13 -19.31 -15.92
CA ALA A 376 10.56 -19.04 -16.05
C ALA A 376 10.88 -17.55 -15.83
N VAL A 377 10.10 -16.65 -16.45
CA VAL A 377 10.20 -15.20 -16.24
C VAL A 377 9.91 -14.82 -14.79
N ALA A 378 8.91 -15.45 -14.15
CA ALA A 378 8.60 -15.20 -12.75
C ALA A 378 9.75 -15.57 -11.81
N PHE A 379 10.41 -16.71 -12.03
CA PHE A 379 11.61 -17.08 -11.26
C PHE A 379 12.79 -16.15 -11.52
N GLU A 380 13.01 -15.73 -12.77
CA GLU A 380 14.03 -14.73 -13.12
C GLU A 380 13.83 -13.40 -12.37
N ASN A 381 12.58 -12.94 -12.29
CA ASN A 381 12.21 -11.68 -11.64
C ASN A 381 12.57 -11.65 -10.14
N THR A 382 12.75 -12.79 -9.47
CA THR A 382 13.11 -12.79 -8.03
C THR A 382 14.54 -12.31 -7.75
N ALA A 383 15.45 -12.41 -8.71
CA ALA A 383 16.88 -12.19 -8.48
C ALA A 383 17.21 -10.72 -8.20
N PHE A 384 16.85 -9.80 -9.11
CA PHE A 384 17.21 -8.39 -8.98
C PHE A 384 16.54 -7.67 -7.80
N PRO A 385 15.24 -7.89 -7.48
CA PRO A 385 14.61 -7.35 -6.29
C PRO A 385 15.32 -7.74 -4.99
N ILE A 386 15.73 -9.01 -4.84
CA ILE A 386 16.46 -9.47 -3.65
C ILE A 386 17.84 -8.82 -3.55
N ILE A 387 18.56 -8.70 -4.66
CA ILE A 387 19.84 -7.98 -4.69
C ILE A 387 19.64 -6.51 -4.27
N ALA A 388 18.59 -5.85 -4.77
CA ALA A 388 18.28 -4.47 -4.42
C ALA A 388 17.92 -4.30 -2.92
N ILE A 389 17.13 -5.23 -2.36
CA ILE A 389 16.82 -5.26 -0.92
C ILE A 389 18.10 -5.44 -0.11
N ALA A 390 18.94 -6.42 -0.45
CA ALA A 390 20.18 -6.70 0.26
C ALA A 390 21.15 -5.51 0.23
N ALA A 391 21.33 -4.89 -0.95
CA ALA A 391 22.14 -3.70 -1.10
C ALA A 391 21.60 -2.52 -0.28
N THR A 392 20.27 -2.38 -0.20
CA THR A 392 19.62 -1.32 0.59
C THR A 392 19.79 -1.53 2.09
N LEU A 393 19.54 -2.74 2.60
CA LEU A 393 19.74 -3.08 4.01
C LEU A 393 21.20 -2.88 4.41
N PHE A 394 22.12 -3.45 3.64
CA PHE A 394 23.55 -3.36 3.96
C PHE A 394 24.06 -1.93 3.84
N GLY A 395 23.75 -1.23 2.75
CA GLY A 395 24.18 0.14 2.53
C GLY A 395 23.64 1.11 3.58
N SER A 396 22.35 1.01 3.92
CA SER A 396 21.72 1.86 4.94
C SER A 396 22.23 1.57 6.34
N TYR A 397 22.53 0.30 6.66
CA TYR A 397 23.16 -0.07 7.93
C TYR A 397 24.56 0.55 8.06
N LEU A 398 25.41 0.41 7.03
CA LEU A 398 26.75 1.00 7.05
C LEU A 398 26.71 2.54 7.15
N LEU A 399 25.80 3.19 6.44
CA LEU A 399 25.61 4.64 6.53
C LEU A 399 25.14 5.06 7.92
N GLY A 400 24.21 4.30 8.50
CA GLY A 400 23.75 4.52 9.87
C GLY A 400 24.86 4.36 10.90
N ASP A 401 25.71 3.34 10.79
CA ASP A 401 26.84 3.10 11.68
C ASP A 401 27.90 4.21 11.58
N ALA A 402 28.18 4.69 10.36
CA ALA A 402 29.08 5.81 10.11
C ALA A 402 28.66 7.13 10.78
N SER A 403 27.41 7.24 11.26
CA SER A 403 26.96 8.39 12.05
C SER A 403 27.65 8.52 13.41
N GLY A 404 28.25 7.44 13.93
CA GLY A 404 28.86 7.40 15.26
C GLY A 404 27.84 7.37 16.41
N VAL A 405 26.54 7.23 16.09
CA VAL A 405 25.46 7.08 17.06
C VAL A 405 25.34 5.61 17.45
N GLU A 406 25.22 5.33 18.74
CA GLU A 406 24.92 3.99 19.23
C GLU A 406 23.59 3.49 18.64
N GLN A 407 23.57 2.26 18.10
CA GLN A 407 22.44 1.70 17.34
C GLN A 407 22.11 2.48 16.04
N GLY A 408 22.97 3.39 15.60
CA GLY A 408 22.80 4.17 14.38
C GLY A 408 22.68 3.29 13.13
N GLY A 409 23.37 2.15 13.07
CA GLY A 409 23.26 1.18 11.97
C GLY A 409 21.87 0.57 11.83
N LEU A 410 21.29 0.05 12.93
CA LEU A 410 19.93 -0.49 12.91
C LEU A 410 18.91 0.60 12.55
N TYR A 411 19.04 1.80 13.12
CA TYR A 411 18.16 2.91 12.76
C TYR A 411 18.35 3.38 11.32
N GLY A 412 19.55 3.25 10.75
CA GLY A 412 19.82 3.46 9.32
C GLY A 412 18.92 2.61 8.42
N THR A 413 18.70 1.35 8.79
CA THR A 413 17.75 0.47 8.07
C THR A 413 16.30 0.96 8.21
N ALA A 414 15.91 1.49 9.38
CA ALA A 414 14.59 2.10 9.58
C ALA A 414 14.40 3.34 8.70
N LEU A 415 15.45 4.18 8.58
CA LEU A 415 15.46 5.35 7.71
C LEU A 415 15.32 4.97 6.24
N ALA A 416 15.96 3.89 5.79
CA ALA A 416 15.80 3.38 4.43
C ALA A 416 14.37 2.85 4.18
N THR A 417 13.78 2.13 5.14
CA THR A 417 12.36 1.72 5.04
C THR A 417 11.44 2.94 4.93
N MET A 418 11.65 3.96 5.76
CA MET A 418 10.89 5.22 5.66
C MET A 418 11.16 5.96 4.34
N GLY A 419 12.39 5.89 3.82
CA GLY A 419 12.78 6.41 2.52
C GLY A 419 12.04 5.75 1.36
N MET A 420 11.77 4.46 1.44
CA MET A 420 10.90 3.79 0.46
C MET A 420 9.44 4.26 0.65
N LEU A 421 8.94 4.17 1.89
CA LEU A 421 7.57 4.49 2.28
C LEU A 421 7.10 5.92 2.04
N VAL A 422 7.99 6.89 2.04
CA VAL A 422 7.66 8.31 1.83
C VAL A 422 6.94 8.57 0.48
N THR A 423 7.05 7.62 -0.46
CA THR A 423 6.40 7.66 -1.78
C THR A 423 5.12 6.82 -1.86
N ALA A 424 4.73 6.15 -0.78
CA ALA A 424 3.62 5.19 -0.74
C ALA A 424 2.31 5.80 -1.24
N THR A 425 1.93 7.02 -0.82
CA THR A 425 0.69 7.66 -1.28
C THR A 425 0.61 7.74 -2.81
N TYR A 426 1.72 8.03 -3.49
CA TYR A 426 1.75 8.09 -4.96
C TYR A 426 1.66 6.70 -5.59
N ILE A 427 2.41 5.72 -5.06
CA ILE A 427 2.32 4.33 -5.52
C ILE A 427 0.88 3.81 -5.40
N LEU A 428 0.21 4.08 -4.29
CA LEU A 428 -1.17 3.65 -4.06
C LEU A 428 -2.15 4.33 -5.01
N ALA A 429 -1.92 5.61 -5.31
CA ALA A 429 -2.74 6.30 -6.31
C ALA A 429 -2.63 5.63 -7.70
N MET A 430 -1.44 5.11 -8.04
CA MET A 430 -1.24 4.32 -9.25
C MET A 430 -1.81 2.90 -9.13
N ASP A 431 -1.82 2.30 -7.94
CA ASP A 431 -2.44 0.98 -7.72
C ASP A 431 -3.92 1.03 -8.08
N THR A 432 -4.64 1.94 -7.43
CA THR A 432 -6.09 2.11 -7.61
C THR A 432 -6.44 2.70 -8.98
N PHE A 433 -5.49 3.35 -9.66
CA PHE A 433 -5.67 3.73 -11.07
C PHE A 433 -6.02 2.51 -11.92
N GLY A 434 -5.38 1.36 -11.69
CA GLY A 434 -5.61 0.13 -12.45
C GLY A 434 -7.05 -0.38 -12.41
N PRO A 435 -7.62 -0.77 -11.25
CA PRO A 435 -9.00 -1.25 -11.19
C PRO A 435 -10.02 -0.17 -11.61
N ILE A 436 -9.68 1.13 -11.52
CA ILE A 436 -10.56 2.18 -12.05
C ILE A 436 -10.62 2.15 -13.59
N THR A 437 -9.47 1.97 -14.25
CA THR A 437 -9.40 1.94 -15.71
C THR A 437 -9.91 0.64 -16.30
N ASP A 438 -9.68 -0.46 -15.60
CA ASP A 438 -10.23 -1.80 -15.85
C ASP A 438 -11.76 -1.75 -15.91
N ASN A 439 -12.38 -1.29 -14.81
CA ASN A 439 -13.83 -1.09 -14.78
C ASN A 439 -14.36 -0.06 -15.77
N ALA A 440 -13.56 0.96 -16.12
CA ALA A 440 -13.96 1.90 -17.16
C ALA A 440 -14.09 1.20 -18.52
N GLY A 441 -13.18 0.28 -18.84
CA GLY A 441 -13.28 -0.59 -20.01
C GLY A 441 -14.53 -1.46 -19.97
N GLY A 442 -14.78 -2.14 -18.85
CA GLY A 442 -15.98 -2.96 -18.70
C GLY A 442 -17.28 -2.16 -18.85
N ILE A 443 -17.35 -0.94 -18.31
CA ILE A 443 -18.50 -0.03 -18.51
C ILE A 443 -18.67 0.36 -19.97
N VAL A 444 -17.58 0.65 -20.68
CA VAL A 444 -17.59 1.02 -22.11
C VAL A 444 -18.14 -0.13 -22.96
N GLU A 445 -17.66 -1.35 -22.75
CA GLU A 445 -18.09 -2.52 -23.51
C GLU A 445 -19.54 -2.88 -23.21
N ASN A 446 -19.90 -2.97 -21.92
CA ASN A 446 -21.22 -3.38 -21.49
C ASN A 446 -22.32 -2.37 -21.86
N SER A 447 -21.95 -1.09 -22.05
CA SER A 447 -22.85 -0.05 -22.55
C SER A 447 -22.88 0.09 -24.07
N GLY A 448 -22.20 -0.79 -24.82
CA GLY A 448 -22.22 -0.84 -26.28
C GLY A 448 -21.62 0.40 -26.94
N ARG A 449 -20.55 0.96 -26.36
CA ARG A 449 -19.85 2.11 -26.94
C ARG A 449 -18.98 1.69 -28.14
N PRO A 450 -18.54 2.64 -28.98
CA PRO A 450 -17.69 2.34 -30.13
C PRO A 450 -16.35 1.69 -29.74
N GLU A 451 -15.83 0.85 -30.63
CA GLU A 451 -14.54 0.14 -30.47
C GLU A 451 -13.35 1.10 -30.22
N GLU A 452 -13.40 2.32 -30.77
CA GLU A 452 -12.38 3.34 -30.52
C GLU A 452 -12.31 3.75 -29.03
N THR A 453 -13.46 3.83 -28.35
CA THR A 453 -13.52 4.09 -26.91
C THR A 453 -12.91 2.92 -26.12
N ARG A 454 -13.20 1.67 -26.53
CA ARG A 454 -12.63 0.47 -25.89
C ARG A 454 -11.10 0.41 -26.05
N LYS A 455 -10.57 0.71 -27.23
CA LYS A 455 -9.10 0.78 -27.46
C LYS A 455 -8.40 1.77 -26.54
N LEU A 456 -9.04 2.91 -26.27
CA LEU A 456 -8.50 3.90 -25.34
C LEU A 456 -8.50 3.34 -23.91
N THR A 457 -9.59 2.71 -23.46
CA THR A 457 -9.64 2.09 -22.13
C THR A 457 -8.69 0.90 -21.99
N ASP A 458 -8.51 0.07 -23.02
CA ASP A 458 -7.55 -1.03 -23.02
C ASP A 458 -6.11 -0.52 -22.86
N THR A 459 -5.80 0.63 -23.48
CA THR A 459 -4.49 1.28 -23.30
C THR A 459 -4.30 1.74 -21.86
N LEU A 460 -5.35 2.23 -21.22
CA LEU A 460 -5.31 2.63 -19.80
C LEU A 460 -5.21 1.43 -18.89
N ASP A 461 -5.95 0.36 -19.16
CA ASP A 461 -5.92 -0.88 -18.38
C ASP A 461 -4.57 -1.59 -18.47
N ALA A 462 -3.94 -1.64 -19.65
CA ALA A 462 -2.58 -2.17 -19.79
C ALA A 462 -1.56 -1.42 -18.89
N VAL A 463 -1.71 -0.10 -18.76
CA VAL A 463 -0.92 0.71 -17.81
C VAL A 463 -1.32 0.36 -16.37
N GLY A 464 -2.62 0.23 -16.12
CA GLY A 464 -3.20 -0.22 -14.84
C GLY A 464 -2.64 -1.56 -14.35
N ASN A 465 -2.49 -2.55 -15.22
CA ASN A 465 -1.90 -3.85 -14.89
C ASN A 465 -0.44 -3.73 -14.45
N THR A 466 0.30 -2.83 -15.08
CA THR A 466 1.69 -2.53 -14.70
C THR A 466 1.75 -1.82 -13.35
N THR A 467 0.84 -0.88 -13.07
CA THR A 467 0.80 -0.17 -11.79
C THR A 467 0.30 -1.06 -10.64
N LYS A 468 -0.68 -1.94 -10.88
CA LYS A 468 -1.09 -3.01 -9.95
C LYS A 468 0.11 -3.89 -9.57
N ALA A 469 0.93 -4.27 -10.56
CA ALA A 469 2.14 -5.05 -10.31
C ALA A 469 3.20 -4.26 -9.52
N LEU A 470 3.37 -2.97 -9.83
CA LEU A 470 4.30 -2.08 -9.13
C LEU A 470 3.99 -2.04 -7.64
N THR A 471 2.73 -1.87 -7.26
CA THR A 471 2.34 -1.84 -5.84
C THR A 471 2.60 -3.18 -5.15
N LYS A 472 2.36 -4.31 -5.83
CA LYS A 472 2.71 -5.64 -5.29
C LYS A 472 4.21 -5.78 -5.07
N GLY A 473 5.03 -5.42 -6.06
CA GLY A 473 6.49 -5.45 -5.95
C GLY A 473 6.99 -4.52 -4.85
N TYR A 474 6.44 -3.30 -4.80
CA TYR A 474 6.73 -2.32 -3.76
C TYR A 474 6.37 -2.84 -2.36
N ALA A 475 5.18 -3.42 -2.18
CA ALA A 475 4.75 -3.99 -0.91
C ALA A 475 5.68 -5.13 -0.46
N VAL A 476 6.12 -6.00 -1.38
CA VAL A 476 7.11 -7.05 -1.07
C VAL A 476 8.46 -6.46 -0.66
N GLY A 477 8.96 -5.46 -1.39
CA GLY A 477 10.22 -4.78 -1.06
C GLY A 477 10.16 -4.08 0.30
N SER A 478 9.07 -3.35 0.56
CA SER A 478 8.82 -2.66 1.83
C SER A 478 8.68 -3.66 2.97
N ALA A 479 7.90 -4.73 2.78
CA ALA A 479 7.71 -5.79 3.76
C ALA A 479 9.01 -6.54 4.09
N ALA A 480 9.91 -6.72 3.11
CA ALA A 480 11.21 -7.34 3.36
C ALA A 480 12.10 -6.46 4.26
N LEU A 481 12.12 -5.14 4.01
CA LEU A 481 12.80 -4.19 4.90
C LEU A 481 12.12 -4.17 6.29
N ALA A 482 10.79 -4.13 6.31
CA ALA A 482 9.96 -4.12 7.51
C ALA A 482 10.16 -5.36 8.37
N ALA A 483 10.25 -6.54 7.77
CA ALA A 483 10.44 -7.80 8.47
C ALA A 483 11.73 -7.78 9.29
N PHE A 484 12.81 -7.22 8.74
CA PHE A 484 14.05 -7.02 9.48
C PHE A 484 13.87 -6.07 10.68
N LEU A 485 13.12 -4.96 10.50
CA LEU A 485 12.82 -4.01 11.57
C LEU A 485 11.97 -4.65 12.68
N LEU A 486 10.88 -5.32 12.31
CA LEU A 486 9.95 -5.95 13.26
C LEU A 486 10.62 -7.12 14.00
N PHE A 487 11.51 -7.85 13.33
CA PHE A 487 12.27 -8.90 13.98
C PHE A 487 13.26 -8.34 15.00
N SER A 488 13.93 -7.23 14.67
CA SER A 488 14.80 -6.51 15.61
C SER A 488 14.01 -5.96 16.81
N ALA A 489 12.86 -5.33 16.55
CA ALA A 489 11.94 -4.85 17.57
C ALA A 489 11.40 -5.97 18.47
N TYR A 490 11.12 -7.15 17.90
CA TYR A 490 10.70 -8.34 18.66
C TYR A 490 11.80 -8.79 19.63
N ILE A 491 13.06 -8.88 19.18
CA ILE A 491 14.19 -9.25 20.04
C ILE A 491 14.36 -8.23 21.18
N GLU A 492 14.28 -6.94 20.87
CA GLU A 492 14.35 -5.86 21.86
C GLU A 492 13.24 -5.99 22.91
N GLU A 493 11.99 -6.21 22.49
CA GLU A 493 10.86 -6.34 23.39
C GLU A 493 10.93 -7.61 24.27
N VAL A 494 11.39 -8.73 23.70
CA VAL A 494 11.63 -9.95 24.50
C VAL A 494 12.69 -9.70 25.56
N ASN A 495 13.78 -9.01 25.22
CA ASN A 495 14.84 -8.68 26.17
C ASN A 495 14.39 -7.63 27.21
N ASN A 496 13.45 -6.75 26.89
CA ASN A 496 12.81 -5.86 27.87
C ASN A 496 12.00 -6.66 28.91
N LEU A 497 11.35 -7.75 28.51
CA LEU A 497 10.59 -8.63 29.40
C LEU A 497 11.48 -9.60 30.19
N SER A 498 12.60 -10.02 29.59
CA SER A 498 13.55 -10.95 30.19
C SER A 498 14.96 -10.60 29.70
N PRO A 499 15.72 -9.82 30.49
CA PRO A 499 17.04 -9.33 30.09
C PRO A 499 17.94 -10.44 29.57
N ASP A 500 18.60 -10.17 28.45
CA ASP A 500 19.58 -11.05 27.79
C ASP A 500 19.05 -12.44 27.36
N LEU A 501 17.73 -12.62 27.24
CA LEU A 501 17.14 -13.89 26.82
C LEU A 501 17.49 -14.24 25.36
N ILE A 502 17.46 -13.24 24.46
CA ILE A 502 17.80 -13.39 23.05
C ILE A 502 18.93 -12.42 22.71
N THR A 503 20.16 -12.90 22.82
CA THR A 503 21.36 -12.14 22.39
C THR A 503 21.66 -12.32 20.90
N ALA A 504 21.32 -13.48 20.33
CA ALA A 504 21.49 -13.77 18.91
C ALA A 504 20.50 -14.85 18.43
N VAL A 505 20.08 -14.72 17.17
CA VAL A 505 19.27 -15.73 16.48
C VAL A 505 20.22 -16.65 15.72
N ASP A 506 20.55 -17.76 16.38
CA ASP A 506 21.53 -18.72 15.89
C ASP A 506 20.83 -19.87 15.15
N LEU A 507 20.91 -19.86 13.81
CA LEU A 507 20.34 -20.89 12.93
C LEU A 507 20.97 -22.28 13.16
N SER A 508 22.12 -22.39 13.82
CA SER A 508 22.70 -23.69 14.17
C SER A 508 21.96 -24.38 15.33
N LYS A 509 21.14 -23.65 16.09
CA LYS A 509 20.32 -24.22 17.16
C LYS A 509 19.10 -24.93 16.57
N VAL A 510 18.92 -26.20 16.95
CA VAL A 510 17.82 -27.06 16.47
C VAL A 510 16.44 -26.40 16.58
N PRO A 511 16.03 -25.76 17.70
CA PRO A 511 14.71 -25.12 17.78
C PRO A 511 14.55 -23.96 16.79
N VAL A 512 15.61 -23.17 16.56
CA VAL A 512 15.59 -22.03 15.64
C VAL A 512 15.52 -22.52 14.20
N PHE A 513 16.30 -23.56 13.85
CA PHE A 513 16.27 -24.16 12.51
C PHE A 513 14.91 -24.79 12.18
N ILE A 514 14.32 -25.55 13.12
CA ILE A 514 12.96 -26.11 12.98
C ILE A 514 11.94 -24.98 12.80
N GLY A 515 12.03 -23.93 13.62
CA GLY A 515 11.17 -22.75 13.49
C GLY A 515 11.28 -22.08 12.12
N ALA A 516 12.51 -21.92 11.60
CA ALA A 516 12.74 -21.36 10.27
C ALA A 516 12.17 -22.25 9.14
N MET A 517 12.34 -23.57 9.21
CA MET A 517 11.78 -24.51 8.22
C MET A 517 10.25 -24.52 8.23
N LEU A 518 9.64 -24.58 9.43
CA LEU A 518 8.18 -24.54 9.57
C LEU A 518 7.63 -23.18 9.10
N GLY A 519 8.33 -22.09 9.40
CA GLY A 519 7.99 -20.75 8.90
C GLY A 519 8.02 -20.66 7.38
N ALA A 520 9.06 -21.21 6.75
CA ALA A 520 9.18 -21.24 5.28
C ALA A 520 8.10 -22.08 4.61
N MET A 521 7.58 -23.14 5.26
CA MET A 521 6.51 -23.99 4.73
C MET A 521 5.13 -23.30 4.74
N LEU A 522 4.92 -22.31 5.62
CA LEU A 522 3.63 -21.61 5.72
C LEU A 522 3.37 -20.62 4.58
N ILE A 523 4.41 -20.28 3.82
CA ILE A 523 4.38 -19.39 2.64
C ILE A 523 4.27 -20.25 1.40
#